data_AF-A0A7X1PRQ4-F1
#
_entry.id   AF-A0A7X1PRQ4-F1
#
_cell.length_a   1.000
_cell.length_b   1.000
_cell.length_c   1.000
_cell.angle_alpha   90.00
_cell.angle_beta   90.00
_cell.angle_gamma   90.00
#
_symmetry.space_group_name_H-M   'P 1'
#
loop_
_entity.id
_entity.type
_entity.pdbx_description
1 polymer ?
#
loop_
_entity_poly.entity_id
_entity_poly.type
_entity_poly.pdbx_seq_one_letter_code
_entity_poly.pdbx_strand_id
1 'polypeptide(L)'
;MAGNPDVWVKIAEQNLNYLQNALTSVIGFVVSDVRFENEADFIRRRGGVVVHIWRTEAPAVNPHISEAGVELKPGDLLLTNTESISHLKVKVDQLLECIRNRPQRTAA
;
A
#
# COMPACT_ATOMS: atom_id res chain seq x y z
N MET A 1 25.12 -11.46 -8.44
CA MET A 1 24.88 -11.28 -7.00
C MET A 1 23.40 -10.95 -6.82
N ALA A 2 22.58 -11.92 -6.38
CA ALA A 2 21.20 -11.63 -6.04
C ALA A 2 21.20 -10.87 -4.71
N GLY A 3 20.84 -9.59 -4.74
CA GLY A 3 20.65 -8.79 -3.53
C GLY A 3 19.61 -9.43 -2.63
N ASN A 4 19.77 -9.31 -1.31
CA ASN A 4 18.80 -9.84 -0.37
C ASN A 4 17.42 -9.19 -0.63
N PRO A 5 16.38 -9.98 -0.94
CA PRO A 5 15.08 -9.46 -1.40
C PRO A 5 14.35 -8.64 -0.32
N ASP A 6 14.74 -8.76 0.94
CA ASP A 6 14.10 -8.11 2.07
C ASP A 6 14.81 -6.83 2.53
N VAL A 7 15.86 -6.39 1.83
CA VAL A 7 16.62 -5.18 2.23
C VAL A 7 15.70 -3.96 2.33
N TRP A 8 14.82 -3.78 1.36
CA TRP A 8 13.87 -2.66 1.34
C TRP A 8 12.82 -2.75 2.44
N VAL A 9 12.30 -3.95 2.69
CA VAL A 9 11.36 -4.21 3.79
C VAL A 9 12.00 -3.90 5.14
N LYS A 10 13.26 -4.32 5.35
CA LYS A 10 14.00 -4.06 6.60
C LYS A 10 14.28 -2.57 6.81
N ILE A 11 14.64 -1.84 5.75
CA ILE A 11 14.84 -0.38 5.83
C ILE A 11 13.50 0.31 6.14
N ALA A 12 12.42 -0.07 5.46
CA ALA A 12 11.09 0.48 5.71
C ALA A 12 10.64 0.23 7.15
N GLU A 13 10.89 -0.98 7.68
CA GLU A 13 10.61 -1.34 9.06
C GLU A 13 11.37 -0.48 10.07
N GLN A 14 12.67 -0.27 9.87
CA GLN A 14 13.49 0.59 10.75
C GLN A 14 12.99 2.04 10.73
N ASN A 15 12.69 2.58 9.55
CA ASN A 15 12.17 3.93 9.41
C ASN A 15 10.81 4.10 10.08
N LEU A 16 9.91 3.13 9.90
CA LEU A 16 8.58 3.17 10.50
C LEU A 16 8.65 3.13 12.03
N ASN A 17 9.49 2.25 12.59
CA ASN A 17 9.68 2.17 14.04
C ASN A 17 10.26 3.50 14.60
N TYR A 18 11.22 4.11 13.91
CA TYR A 18 11.76 5.41 14.32
C TYR A 18 10.68 6.50 14.31
N LEU A 19 9.91 6.60 13.23
CA LEU A 19 8.87 7.61 13.09
C LEU A 19 7.73 7.42 14.09
N GLN A 20 7.33 6.17 14.39
CA GLN A 20 6.34 5.87 15.43
C GLN A 20 6.80 6.34 16.82
N ASN A 21 8.09 6.19 17.13
CA ASN A 21 8.65 6.62 18.41
C ASN A 21 8.90 8.13 18.49
N ALA A 22 9.21 8.77 17.35
CA ALA A 22 9.54 10.20 17.29
C ALA A 22 8.34 11.12 17.07
N LEU A 23 7.27 10.63 16.43
CA LEU A 23 6.13 11.43 15.99
C LEU A 23 4.82 10.88 16.57
N THR A 24 4.44 11.38 17.74
CA THR A 24 3.21 10.97 18.43
C THR A 24 1.93 11.52 17.82
N SER A 25 2.01 12.52 16.94
CA SER A 25 0.86 13.20 16.32
C SER A 25 0.55 12.75 14.88
N VAL A 26 1.32 11.81 14.32
CA VAL A 26 1.09 11.32 12.96
C VAL A 26 0.00 10.25 12.98
N ILE A 27 -1.03 10.44 12.16
CA ILE A 27 -2.21 9.56 12.07
C ILE A 27 -1.99 8.32 11.19
N GLY A 28 -0.87 8.25 10.45
CA GLY A 28 -0.54 7.12 9.58
C GLY A 28 0.60 7.40 8.62
N PHE A 29 1.07 6.35 7.94
CA PHE A 29 2.16 6.41 6.97
C PHE A 29 1.69 5.86 5.62
N VAL A 30 2.21 6.42 4.52
CA VAL A 30 1.91 5.99 3.16
C VAL A 30 3.18 5.43 2.52
N VAL A 31 3.08 4.21 1.99
CA VAL A 31 4.14 3.57 1.19
C VAL A 31 3.64 3.52 -0.24
N SER A 32 4.19 4.34 -1.13
CA SER A 32 3.64 4.53 -2.49
C SER A 32 4.23 3.60 -3.54
N ASP A 33 5.44 3.08 -3.36
CA ASP A 33 6.15 2.24 -4.34
C ASP A 33 6.22 0.78 -3.82
N VAL A 34 5.08 0.09 -3.84
CA VAL A 34 4.97 -1.34 -3.46
C VAL A 34 4.96 -2.16 -4.74
N ARG A 35 6.02 -2.93 -4.98
CA ARG A 35 6.25 -3.69 -6.22
C ARG A 35 6.29 -5.19 -6.01
N PHE A 36 6.50 -5.64 -4.77
CA PHE A 36 6.70 -7.04 -4.44
C PHE A 36 5.78 -7.52 -3.32
N GLU A 37 5.44 -8.82 -3.37
CA GLU A 37 4.57 -9.44 -2.35
C GLU A 37 5.11 -9.32 -0.92
N ASN A 38 6.43 -9.39 -0.74
CA ASN A 38 7.02 -9.27 0.59
C ASN A 38 6.81 -7.87 1.22
N GLU A 39 6.78 -6.82 0.40
CA GLU A 39 6.47 -5.45 0.82
C GLU A 39 4.98 -5.29 1.17
N ALA A 40 4.09 -5.80 0.31
CA ALA A 40 2.65 -5.79 0.57
C ALA A 40 2.30 -6.60 1.83
N ASP A 41 2.90 -7.77 2.00
CA ASP A 41 2.70 -8.60 3.17
C ASP A 41 3.26 -7.97 4.45
N PHE A 42 4.37 -7.22 4.37
CA PHE A 42 4.86 -6.42 5.50
C PHE A 42 3.81 -5.40 5.96
N ILE A 43 3.21 -4.65 5.03
CA ILE A 43 2.15 -3.67 5.32
C ILE A 43 0.95 -4.38 5.98
N ARG A 44 0.48 -5.48 5.39
CA ARG A 44 -0.67 -6.26 5.91
C ARG A 44 -0.41 -6.80 7.32
N ARG A 45 0.79 -7.35 7.58
CA ARG A 45 1.17 -7.88 8.92
C ARG A 45 1.23 -6.79 9.98
N ARG A 46 1.57 -5.56 9.59
CA ARG A 46 1.59 -4.40 10.50
C ARG A 46 0.20 -3.77 10.71
N GLY A 47 -0.87 -4.40 10.22
CA GLY A 47 -2.24 -3.89 10.32
C GLY A 47 -2.57 -2.77 9.33
N GLY A 48 -1.66 -2.49 8.38
CA GLY A 48 -1.89 -1.55 7.30
C GLY A 48 -2.84 -2.08 6.23
N VAL A 49 -3.18 -1.22 5.27
CA VAL A 49 -4.08 -1.53 4.16
C VAL A 49 -3.33 -1.34 2.85
N VAL A 50 -3.37 -2.35 1.98
CA VAL A 50 -2.88 -2.23 0.61
C VAL A 50 -4.03 -1.72 -0.27
N VAL A 51 -3.77 -0.66 -1.02
CA VAL A 51 -4.73 -0.05 -1.94
C VAL A 51 -4.23 -0.23 -3.36
N HIS A 52 -4.99 -0.96 -4.16
CA HIS A 52 -4.72 -1.22 -5.57
C HIS A 52 -5.39 -0.13 -6.40
N ILE A 53 -4.60 0.64 -7.15
CA ILE A 53 -5.13 1.63 -8.09
C ILE A 53 -5.14 1.01 -9.48
N TRP A 54 -6.32 0.73 -10.02
CA TRP A 54 -6.48 0.04 -11.30
C TRP A 54 -7.06 0.95 -12.38
N ARG A 55 -6.53 0.88 -13.60
CA ARG A 55 -7.01 1.61 -14.77
C ARG A 55 -7.25 0.64 -15.93
N THR A 56 -8.46 0.63 -16.48
CA THR A 56 -8.89 -0.28 -17.56
C THR A 56 -8.06 -0.15 -18.84
N GLU A 57 -7.54 1.05 -19.13
CA GLU A 57 -6.78 1.33 -20.36
C GLU A 57 -5.25 1.29 -20.19
N ALA A 58 -4.73 0.77 -19.06
CA ALA A 58 -3.30 0.54 -18.97
C ALA A 58 -2.96 -0.75 -19.75
N PRO A 59 -2.32 -0.69 -20.93
CA PRO A 59 -1.77 -1.90 -21.52
C PRO A 59 -0.83 -2.54 -20.50
N ALA A 60 -0.81 -3.88 -20.42
CA ALA A 60 0.14 -4.60 -19.59
C ALA A 60 1.56 -4.24 -20.07
N VAL A 61 2.14 -3.21 -19.46
CA VAL A 61 3.45 -2.69 -19.84
C VAL A 61 4.48 -3.57 -19.19
N ASN A 62 5.12 -4.36 -20.05
CA ASN A 62 6.31 -5.19 -19.81
C ASN A 62 6.12 -6.49 -18.99
N PRO A 63 6.67 -7.61 -19.49
CA PRO A 63 6.72 -8.89 -18.78
C PRO A 63 7.80 -8.96 -17.68
N HIS A 64 8.31 -7.81 -17.21
CA HIS A 64 9.26 -7.80 -16.09
C HIS A 64 8.50 -8.09 -14.79
N ILE A 65 9.00 -9.03 -13.98
CA ILE A 65 8.36 -9.51 -12.74
C ILE A 65 8.00 -8.40 -11.74
N SER A 66 8.71 -7.26 -11.78
CA SER A 66 8.45 -6.07 -10.94
C SER A 66 7.30 -5.19 -11.43
N GLU A 67 6.77 -5.45 -12.63
CA GLU A 67 5.64 -4.73 -13.24
C GLU A 67 4.33 -5.54 -13.19
N ALA A 68 4.37 -6.78 -12.68
CA ALA A 68 3.17 -7.59 -12.47
C ALA A 68 2.27 -7.04 -11.35
N GLY A 69 2.82 -6.14 -10.51
CA GLY A 69 2.16 -5.65 -9.31
C GLY A 69 2.10 -6.70 -8.20
N VAL A 70 1.29 -6.42 -7.19
CA VAL A 70 1.00 -7.32 -6.07
C VAL A 70 -0.40 -7.90 -6.22
N GLU A 71 -0.60 -9.13 -5.76
CA GLU A 71 -1.88 -9.82 -5.78
C GLU A 71 -2.88 -9.10 -4.85
N LEU A 72 -4.11 -8.93 -5.35
CA LEU A 72 -5.23 -8.45 -4.56
C LEU A 72 -5.63 -9.53 -3.54
N LYS A 73 -5.42 -9.28 -2.24
CA LYS A 73 -5.75 -10.22 -1.16
C LYS A 73 -6.99 -9.75 -0.38
N PRO A 74 -7.69 -10.67 0.34
CA PRO A 74 -8.80 -10.30 1.21
C PRO A 74 -8.41 -9.23 2.23
N GLY A 75 -9.16 -8.12 2.26
CA GLY A 75 -8.92 -7.00 3.17
C GLY A 75 -8.11 -5.84 2.58
N ASP A 76 -7.59 -6.01 1.36
CA ASP A 76 -7.10 -4.94 0.51
C ASP A 76 -8.27 -4.12 -0.08
N LEU A 77 -7.97 -2.93 -0.61
CA LEU A 77 -8.94 -2.06 -1.26
C LEU A 77 -8.59 -1.88 -2.74
N LEU A 78 -9.60 -1.79 -3.60
CA LEU A 78 -9.45 -1.52 -5.03
C LEU A 78 -10.06 -0.17 -5.38
N LEU A 79 -9.26 0.73 -5.94
CA LEU A 79 -9.68 2.03 -6.44
C LEU A 79 -9.57 2.02 -7.97
N THR A 80 -10.70 2.22 -8.65
CA THR A 80 -10.75 2.30 -10.12
C THR A 80 -10.52 3.73 -10.62
N ASN A 81 -9.44 3.93 -11.37
CA ASN A 81 -9.04 5.19 -11.97
C ASN A 81 -9.30 5.20 -13.48
N THR A 82 -10.57 5.33 -13.87
CA THR A 82 -11.04 5.25 -15.27
C THR A 82 -11.67 6.56 -15.77
N GLU A 83 -11.70 7.60 -14.94
CA GLU A 83 -12.43 8.84 -15.17
C GLU A 83 -11.48 10.05 -15.10
N SER A 84 -12.01 11.24 -14.78
CA SER A 84 -11.20 12.45 -14.62
C SER A 84 -10.43 12.47 -13.29
N ILE A 85 -9.38 13.29 -13.23
CA ILE A 85 -8.62 13.53 -12.00
C ILE A 85 -9.49 14.02 -10.84
N SER A 86 -10.57 14.75 -11.12
CA SER A 86 -11.53 15.21 -10.10
C SER A 86 -12.28 14.03 -9.48
N HIS A 87 -12.68 13.03 -10.29
CA HIS A 87 -13.31 11.81 -9.78
C HIS A 87 -12.31 10.98 -8.97
N LEU A 88 -11.05 10.90 -9.40
CA LEU A 88 -10.00 10.22 -8.64
C LEU A 88 -9.84 10.84 -7.24
N LYS A 89 -9.82 12.17 -7.14
CA LYS A 89 -9.75 12.87 -5.85
C LYS A 89 -10.90 12.50 -4.93
N VAL A 90 -12.14 12.52 -5.43
CA VAL A 90 -13.33 12.12 -4.66
C VAL A 90 -13.22 10.66 -4.18
N LYS A 91 -12.78 9.74 -5.04
CA LYS A 91 -12.59 8.33 -4.67
C LYS A 91 -11.51 8.17 -3.60
N VAL A 92 -10.43 8.95 -3.66
CA VAL A 92 -9.37 8.96 -2.64
C VAL A 92 -9.90 9.51 -1.30
N ASP A 93 -10.69 10.57 -1.31
CA ASP A 93 -11.28 11.12 -0.08
C ASP A 93 -12.20 10.09 0.60
N GLN A 94 -13.07 9.44 -0.18
CA GLN A 94 -13.93 8.35 0.30
C GLN A 94 -13.12 7.17 0.85
N LEU A 95 -12.04 6.80 0.15
CA LEU A 95 -11.13 5.75 0.60
C LEU A 95 -10.50 6.07 1.96
N LEU A 96 -10.06 7.32 2.15
CA LEU A 96 -9.47 7.76 3.42
C LEU A 96 -10.49 7.73 4.55
N GLU A 97 -11.74 8.10 4.31
CA GLU A 97 -12.81 7.96 5.29
C GLU A 97 -13.05 6.49 5.67
N CYS A 98 -13.10 5.58 4.70
CA CYS A 98 -13.21 4.15 4.97
C CYS A 98 -12.04 3.61 5.79
N ILE A 99 -10.81 4.04 5.50
CA ILE A 99 -9.61 3.63 6.24
C ILE A 99 -9.66 4.15 7.68
N ARG A 100 -10.07 5.40 7.90
CA ARG A 100 -10.19 6.01 9.24
C ARG A 100 -11.26 5.35 10.10
N ASN A 101 -12.37 4.95 9.49
CA ASN A 101 -13.50 4.33 10.18
C ASN A 101 -13.35 2.81 10.34
N ARG A 102 -12.25 2.22 9.84
CA ARG A 102 -12.01 0.78 9.96
C ARG A 102 -11.78 0.43 11.44
N PRO A 103 -12.50 -0.56 11.99
CA PRO A 103 -12.18 -1.07 13.32
C PRO A 103 -10.74 -1.59 13.31
N GLN A 104 -9.93 -1.07 14.22
CA GLN A 104 -8.54 -1.52 14.39
C GLN A 104 -8.56 -3.02 14.67
N ARG A 105 -7.94 -3.83 13.80
CA ARG A 105 -7.73 -5.24 14.09
C ARG A 105 -6.73 -5.30 15.24
N THR A 106 -7.22 -5.59 16.44
CA THR A 106 -6.36 -5.92 17.57
C THR A 106 -5.54 -7.14 17.16
N ALA A 107 -4.21 -6.99 17.12
CA ALA A 107 -3.32 -8.14 16.96
C ALA A 107 -3.56 -9.09 18.14
N ALA A 108 -3.91 -10.34 17.83
CA ALA A 108 -3.92 -11.44 18.80
C ALA A 108 -2.49 -11.94 19.02
#